data_AF-A0A5A7QTP9-F1
#
_entry.id   AF-A0A5A7QTP9-F1
#
_cell.length_a   1.000
_cell.length_b   1.000
_cell.length_c   1.000
_cell.angle_alpha   90.00
_cell.angle_beta   90.00
_cell.angle_gamma   90.00
#
_symmetry.space_group_name_H-M   'P 1'
#
loop_
_entity.id
_entity.type
_entity.pdbx_description
1 polymer ?
#
loop_
_entity_poly.entity_id
_entity_poly.type
_entity_poly.pdbx_seq_one_letter_code
_entity_poly.pdbx_strand_id
1 'polypeptide(L)'
;MHENGRPWRSLGPNTFFLISQVMDMIEDLPTNNDNFEKTDLRQLKVLLNYLPGNDFNDLFRLASSFGQEDRKQAKVKFFIYGLPSDSLFPRNILHFAYSSFSVHWL
;
A
#
# COMPACT_ATOMS: atom_id res chain seq x y z
N MET A 1 11.71 11.90 -33.67
CA MET A 1 10.35 12.49 -33.65
C MET A 1 9.39 11.32 -33.81
N HIS A 2 8.43 11.01 -32.96
CA HIS A 2 7.91 11.58 -31.71
C HIS A 2 7.18 10.39 -31.02
N GLU A 3 7.40 10.24 -29.71
CA GLU A 3 6.50 9.64 -28.71
C GLU A 3 5.66 8.41 -29.10
N ASN A 4 6.22 7.21 -28.89
CA ASN A 4 5.41 6.00 -28.68
C ASN A 4 5.10 5.89 -27.18
N GLY A 5 3.81 5.92 -26.88
CA GLY A 5 3.23 6.10 -25.56
C GLY A 5 3.77 5.17 -24.49
N ARG A 6 3.76 5.67 -23.25
CA ARG A 6 3.88 4.83 -22.04
C ARG A 6 2.47 4.44 -21.61
N PRO A 7 1.98 3.21 -21.87
CA PRO A 7 0.64 2.84 -21.44
C PRO A 7 0.64 2.19 -20.05
N TRP A 8 1.58 2.45 -19.13
CA TRP A 8 1.50 1.84 -17.79
C TRP A 8 1.93 2.81 -16.71
N ARG A 9 1.03 3.72 -16.32
CA ARG A 9 1.18 4.52 -15.11
C ARG A 9 -0.16 4.65 -14.39
N SER A 10 -0.47 3.69 -13.54
CA SER A 10 -1.43 3.87 -12.46
C SER A 10 -0.73 3.71 -11.11
N LEU A 11 0.31 4.53 -10.93
CA LEU A 11 0.93 4.80 -9.64
C LEU A 11 0.72 6.29 -9.36
N GLY A 12 -0.50 6.61 -8.93
CA GLY A 12 -0.97 7.96 -8.71
C GLY A 12 -1.57 8.15 -7.33
N PRO A 13 -2.12 9.35 -7.04
CA PRO A 13 -2.73 9.70 -5.75
C PRO A 13 -3.74 8.66 -5.23
N ASN A 14 -4.42 7.95 -6.13
CA ASN A 14 -5.43 6.96 -5.80
C ASN A 14 -4.90 5.83 -4.88
N THR A 15 -3.67 5.34 -5.10
CA THR A 15 -3.10 4.27 -4.27
C THR A 15 -2.87 4.76 -2.84
N PHE A 16 -2.29 5.95 -2.69
CA PHE A 16 -2.01 6.53 -1.38
C PHE A 16 -3.28 6.97 -0.64
N PHE A 17 -4.29 7.45 -1.36
CA PHE A 17 -5.61 7.76 -0.80
C PHE A 17 -6.34 6.51 -0.29
N LEU A 18 -6.21 5.38 -0.99
CA LEU A 18 -6.73 4.12 -0.47
C LEU A 18 -5.97 3.68 0.79
N ILE A 19 -4.64 3.77 0.78
CA ILE A 19 -3.81 3.43 1.94
C ILE A 19 -4.19 4.30 3.15
N SER A 20 -4.42 5.60 2.98
CA SER A 20 -4.86 6.48 4.08
C SER A 20 -6.21 6.05 4.65
N GLN A 21 -7.21 5.77 3.80
CA GLN A 21 -8.51 5.29 4.28
C GLN A 21 -8.41 3.96 5.06
N VAL A 22 -7.56 3.04 4.60
CA VAL A 22 -7.32 1.79 5.32
C VAL A 22 -6.61 2.05 6.65
N MET A 23 -5.66 2.98 6.71
CA MET A 23 -5.00 3.38 7.95
C MET A 23 -6.01 3.97 8.94
N ASP A 24 -6.85 4.91 8.51
CA ASP A 24 -7.88 5.54 9.35
C ASP A 24 -8.84 4.48 9.92
N MET A 25 -9.29 3.55 9.08
CA MET A 25 -10.13 2.44 9.51
C MET A 25 -9.43 1.56 10.56
N ILE A 26 -8.14 1.27 10.38
CA ILE A 26 -7.36 0.51 11.36
C ILE A 26 -7.13 1.33 12.64
N GLU A 27 -7.02 2.65 12.59
CA GLU A 27 -6.90 3.48 13.80
C GLU A 27 -8.20 3.50 14.61
N ASP A 28 -9.36 3.52 13.94
CA ASP A 28 -10.68 3.59 14.56
C ASP A 28 -11.19 2.25 15.11
N LEU A 29 -10.60 1.12 14.70
CA LEU A 29 -11.01 -0.19 15.19
C LEU A 29 -10.85 -0.28 16.73
N PRO A 30 -11.88 -0.69 17.49
CA PRO A 30 -11.79 -0.75 18.95
C PRO A 30 -10.76 -1.80 19.39
N THR A 31 -9.91 -1.44 20.35
CA THR A 31 -8.95 -2.36 20.96
C THR A 31 -9.69 -3.27 21.95
N ASN A 32 -10.42 -4.27 21.45
CA ASN A 32 -11.25 -5.16 22.26
C ASN A 32 -10.48 -6.26 23.03
N ASN A 33 -9.17 -6.10 23.25
CA ASN A 33 -8.39 -7.08 23.99
C ASN A 33 -7.73 -6.43 25.21
N ASP A 34 -8.27 -6.74 26.39
CA ASP A 34 -7.71 -6.42 27.72
C ASP A 34 -6.30 -7.02 27.97
N ASN A 35 -5.72 -7.73 27.00
CA ASN A 35 -4.44 -8.43 27.09
C ASN A 35 -3.36 -7.93 26.12
N PHE A 36 -3.66 -6.96 25.26
CA PHE A 36 -2.65 -6.35 24.39
C PHE A 36 -2.18 -5.06 25.07
N GLU A 37 -0.95 -5.06 25.57
CA GLU A 37 -0.37 -3.86 26.16
C GLU A 37 -0.58 -2.65 25.25
N LYS A 38 -0.94 -1.53 25.86
CA LYS A 38 -1.17 -0.19 25.28
C LYS A 38 -0.02 0.35 24.40
N THR A 39 1.02 -0.43 24.17
CA THR A 39 2.29 -0.06 23.58
C THR A 39 2.50 -0.65 22.18
N ASP A 40 1.68 -1.61 21.74
CA ASP A 40 1.87 -2.24 20.43
C ASP A 40 1.14 -1.44 19.33
N LEU A 41 1.87 -0.50 18.73
CA LEU A 41 1.42 0.25 17.55
C LEU A 41 0.96 -0.74 16.47
N ARG A 42 -0.26 -0.57 15.97
CA ARG A 42 -0.81 -1.40 14.89
C ARG A 42 0.07 -1.27 13.65
N GLN A 43 0.38 -2.39 13.01
CA GLN A 43 1.26 -2.39 11.83
C GLN A 43 0.45 -2.70 10.56
N LEU A 44 0.40 -1.75 9.64
CA LEU A 44 -0.11 -1.94 8.29
C LEU A 44 1.05 -2.26 7.34
N LYS A 45 1.08 -3.46 6.79
CA LYS A 45 2.03 -3.85 5.73
C LYS A 45 1.29 -3.88 4.40
N VAL A 46 1.66 -2.97 3.50
CA VAL A 46 1.08 -2.86 2.16
C VAL A 46 2.03 -3.51 1.17
N LEU A 47 1.54 -4.54 0.48
CA LEU A 47 2.28 -5.23 -0.58
C LEU A 47 1.69 -4.80 -1.92
N LEU A 48 2.47 -4.04 -2.67
CA LEU A 48 2.05 -3.52 -3.96
C LEU A 48 2.57 -4.44 -5.06
N ASN A 49 1.65 -5.19 -5.65
CA ASN A 49 1.92 -6.08 -6.77
C ASN A 49 1.84 -5.30 -8.08
N TYR A 50 2.93 -5.27 -8.83
CA TYR A 50 3.00 -4.62 -10.13
C TYR A 50 3.67 -5.53 -11.14
N LEU A 51 3.25 -5.43 -12.41
CA LEU A 51 3.89 -6.15 -13.52
C LEU A 51 5.38 -5.78 -13.63
N PRO A 52 6.24 -6.74 -14.03
CA PRO A 52 7.63 -6.47 -14.39
C PRO A 52 7.71 -5.37 -15.47
N GLY A 53 8.45 -4.31 -15.20
CA GLY A 53 8.56 -3.15 -16.10
C GLY A 53 7.88 -1.87 -15.59
N ASN A 54 7.10 -1.95 -14.51
CA ASN A 54 6.64 -0.77 -13.79
C ASN A 54 7.79 -0.06 -13.05
N ASP A 55 7.73 1.26 -12.96
CA ASP A 55 8.73 2.07 -12.26
C ASP A 55 8.43 2.13 -10.75
N PHE A 56 9.01 1.19 -9.99
CA PHE A 56 8.92 1.19 -8.53
C PHE A 56 9.63 2.40 -7.88
N ASN A 57 10.55 3.08 -8.57
CA ASN A 57 11.25 4.23 -7.98
C ASN A 57 10.31 5.42 -7.80
N ASP A 58 9.43 5.66 -8.76
CA ASP A 58 8.39 6.68 -8.66
C ASP A 58 7.46 6.39 -7.47
N LEU A 59 7.09 5.12 -7.27
CA LEU A 59 6.31 4.67 -6.11
C LEU A 59 7.04 4.92 -4.79
N PHE A 60 8.30 4.49 -4.67
CA PHE A 60 9.06 4.67 -3.44
C PHE A 60 9.33 6.15 -3.15
N ARG A 61 9.52 6.99 -4.16
CA ARG A 61 9.61 8.45 -3.98
C ARG A 61 8.31 9.02 -3.42
N LEU A 62 7.16 8.66 -4.00
CA LEU A 62 5.85 9.10 -3.48
C LEU A 62 5.59 8.57 -2.07
N ALA A 63 5.92 7.31 -1.80
CA ALA A 63 5.80 6.70 -0.47
C ALA A 63 6.71 7.37 0.57
N SER A 64 7.90 7.81 0.15
CA SER A 64 8.82 8.54 1.03
C SER A 64 8.29 9.92 1.41
N SER A 65 7.54 10.58 0.52
CA SER A 65 6.84 11.84 0.84
C SER A 65 5.52 11.63 1.59
N PHE A 66 4.91 10.45 1.46
CA PHE A 66 3.62 10.14 2.08
C PHE A 66 3.75 10.01 3.60
N GLY A 67 2.98 10.83 4.32
CA GLY A 67 2.86 10.81 5.77
C GLY A 67 4.11 11.26 6.54
N GLN A 68 5.04 12.02 5.93
CA GLN A 68 6.23 12.52 6.64
C GLN A 68 5.88 13.38 7.87
N GLU A 69 4.81 14.17 7.79
CA GLU A 69 4.36 15.02 8.90
C GLU A 69 3.58 14.22 9.96
N ASP A 70 2.82 13.21 9.53
CA ASP A 70 1.91 12.45 10.40
C ASP A 70 2.56 11.23 11.08
N ARG A 71 3.66 10.69 10.53
CA ARG A 71 4.35 9.48 11.06
C ARG A 71 4.82 9.60 12.50
N LYS A 72 5.06 10.81 13.02
CA LYS A 72 5.48 11.00 14.42
C LYS A 72 4.32 10.89 15.41
N GLN A 73 3.09 11.08 14.96
CA GLN A 73 1.87 11.05 15.78
C GLN A 73 0.94 9.88 15.42
N ALA A 74 1.23 9.16 14.33
CA ALA A 74 0.43 8.04 13.85
C ALA A 74 0.34 6.92 14.89
N LYS A 75 -0.88 6.42 15.11
CA LYS A 75 -1.15 5.26 15.97
C LYS A 75 -0.91 3.95 15.21
N VAL A 76 -0.85 4.01 13.89
CA VAL A 76 -0.50 2.92 12.99
C VAL A 76 0.87 3.14 12.34
N LYS A 77 1.78 2.18 12.52
CA LYS A 77 3.00 2.08 11.71
C LYS A 77 2.64 1.49 10.35
N PHE A 78 3.07 2.13 9.26
CA PHE A 78 2.85 1.59 7.92
C PHE A 78 4.17 1.28 7.19
N PHE A 79 4.16 0.22 6.40
CA PHE A 79 5.29 -0.23 5.60
C PHE A 79 4.81 -0.57 4.19
N ILE A 80 5.56 -0.15 3.17
CA ILE A 80 5.24 -0.42 1.77
C ILE A 80 6.33 -1.31 1.16
N TYR A 81 5.91 -2.40 0.54
CA TYR A 81 6.76 -3.33 -0.18
C TYR A 81 6.34 -3.33 -1.65
N GLY A 82 7.30 -3.10 -2.55
CA GLY A 82 7.10 -3.31 -3.98
C GLY A 82 7.45 -4.73 -4.35
N LEU A 83 6.54 -5.44 -5.01
CA LEU A 83 6.78 -6.79 -5.51
C LEU A 83 6.58 -6.85 -7.03
N PRO A 84 7.65 -7.07 -7.80
CA PRO A 84 7.55 -7.35 -9.22
C PRO A 84 7.17 -8.83 -9.39
N SER A 85 5.88 -9.13 -9.48
CA SER A 85 5.40 -10.51 -9.57
C SER A 85 4.18 -10.64 -10.46
N ASP A 86 4.25 -11.57 -11.40
CA ASP A 86 3.09 -12.09 -12.13
C ASP A 86 2.34 -13.16 -11.31
N SER A 87 2.91 -13.56 -10.17
CA SER A 87 2.42 -14.64 -9.31
C SER A 87 1.72 -14.14 -8.05
N LEU A 88 0.65 -14.85 -7.66
CA LEU A 88 -0.11 -14.59 -6.44
C LEU A 88 0.68 -15.00 -5.19
N PHE A 89 0.47 -14.25 -4.11
CA PHE A 89 1.07 -14.49 -2.80
C PHE A 89 0.79 -15.91 -2.28
N PRO A 90 1.71 -16.52 -1.51
CA PRO A 90 1.42 -17.75 -0.79
C PRO A 90 0.15 -17.63 0.07
N ARG A 91 -0.52 -18.77 0.26
CA ARG A 91 -1.79 -18.83 1.00
C ARG A 91 -1.62 -18.27 2.43
N ASN A 92 -2.63 -17.53 2.89
CA ASN A 92 -2.74 -16.97 4.25
C ASN A 92 -1.69 -15.88 4.61
N ILE A 93 -1.04 -15.25 3.63
CA ILE A 93 -0.13 -14.11 3.89
C ILE A 93 -0.86 -12.77 3.92
N LEU A 94 -1.92 -12.63 3.12
CA LEU A 94 -2.69 -11.39 3.04
C LEU A 94 -3.94 -11.47 3.93
N HIS A 95 -4.12 -10.48 4.80
CA HIS A 95 -5.37 -10.29 5.53
C HIS A 95 -6.49 -9.79 4.63
N PHE A 96 -6.15 -8.97 3.63
CA PHE A 96 -7.06 -8.42 2.64
C PHE A 96 -6.30 -8.13 1.34
N ALA A 97 -7.00 -8.16 0.21
CA ALA A 97 -6.48 -7.83 -1.11
C ALA A 97 -7.42 -6.86 -1.83
N TYR A 98 -6.85 -5.87 -2.50
CA TYR A 98 -7.58 -4.89 -3.31
C TYR A 98 -7.02 -4.85 -4.73
N SER A 99 -7.90 -4.80 -5.71
CA SER A 99 -7.55 -4.55 -7.10
C SER A 99 -8.58 -3.60 -7.70
N SER A 100 -8.12 -2.63 -8.49
CA SER A 100 -8.98 -1.67 -9.18
C SER A 100 -8.42 -1.43 -10.56
N PHE A 101 -9.28 -1.57 -11.58
CA PHE A 101 -8.90 -1.43 -12.99
C PHE A 101 -7.70 -2.30 -13.43
N SER A 102 -7.45 -3.44 -12.78
CA SER A 102 -6.35 -4.35 -13.15
C SER A 102 -6.82 -5.66 -13.80
N VAL A 103 -8.05 -6.11 -13.50
CA VAL A 103 -8.57 -7.42 -13.94
C VAL A 103 -9.03 -7.46 -15.40
N HIS A 104 -9.12 -6.32 -16.07
CA HIS A 104 -9.54 -6.26 -17.48
C HIS A 104 -8.40 -6.44 -18.48
N TRP A 105 -7.15 -6.55 -18.00
CA TRP A 105 -5.99 -6.83 -18.84
C TRP A 105 -5.78 -8.34 -18.93
N LEU A 106 -5.83 -8.87 -20.16
CA LEU A 106 -5.56 -10.27 -20.52
C LEU A 106 -4.14 -10.43 -21.04
#